data_AF-A0A380ZEA0-F1
#
_entry.id   AF-A0A380ZEA0-F1
#
_cell.length_a   1.000
_cell.length_b   1.000
_cell.length_c   1.000
_cell.angle_alpha   90.00
_cell.angle_beta   90.00
_cell.angle_gamma   90.00
#
_symmetry.space_group_name_H-M   'P 1'
#
loop_
_entity.id
_entity.type
_entity.pdbx_description
1 polymer ?
#
loop_
_entity_poly.entity_id
_entity_poly.type
_entity_poly.pdbx_seq_one_letter_code
_entity_poly.pdbx_strand_id
1 'polypeptide(L)'
;MEKPIAIQHNTIKHETVQTVNARELHAFLEVNSNFRDWIKNRIKEYNFQENQDFIIFAKILAKSLRGRPSMEYHLTLDMAKELSMLERNEKSKEARQYFIECERHVKQVVTPQIDYSSSQAMIGFLNYLQGQINQKDTIIEDLKPKAMALESLQRHNGLFGLTEAAKILEMQPKQFILFLQQKGWVYRRTFGALNMRMMP
;
A
#
# COMPACT_ATOMS: atom_id res chain seq x y z
N MET A 1 2.56 11.83 -0.38
CA MET A 1 1.14 11.98 -0.74
C MET A 1 0.37 10.92 0.00
N GLU A 2 -0.46 11.32 0.95
CA GLU A 2 -1.31 10.39 1.71
C GLU A 2 -2.33 9.76 0.76
N LYS A 3 -2.49 8.44 0.81
CA LYS A 3 -3.56 7.75 0.07
C LYS A 3 -4.90 8.21 0.67
N PRO A 4 -5.75 8.91 -0.09
CA PRO A 4 -6.95 9.51 0.50
C PRO A 4 -8.04 8.48 0.83
N ILE A 5 -8.01 7.28 0.22
CA ILE A 5 -9.01 6.21 0.41
C ILE A 5 -8.31 4.85 0.44
N ALA A 6 -8.68 3.97 1.38
CA ALA A 6 -8.10 2.64 1.48
C ALA A 6 -8.64 1.72 0.38
N ILE A 7 -7.75 1.13 -0.41
CA ILE A 7 -8.10 0.09 -1.38
C ILE A 7 -8.12 -1.26 -0.66
N GLN A 8 -9.21 -1.98 -0.83
CA GLN A 8 -9.43 -3.32 -0.29
C GLN A 8 -9.63 -4.31 -1.42
N HIS A 9 -9.39 -5.60 -1.16
CA HIS A 9 -9.63 -6.66 -2.12
C HIS A 9 -10.84 -7.47 -1.67
N ASN A 10 -11.85 -7.55 -2.53
CA ASN A 10 -13.06 -8.31 -2.27
C ASN A 10 -13.39 -9.20 -3.46
N THR A 11 -14.12 -10.29 -3.21
CA THR A 11 -14.54 -11.21 -4.27
C THR A 11 -15.87 -10.78 -4.87
N ILE A 12 -15.87 -10.47 -6.17
CA ILE A 12 -17.07 -10.13 -6.95
C ILE A 12 -17.13 -11.15 -8.10
N LYS A 13 -18.27 -11.87 -8.25
CA LYS A 13 -18.43 -12.91 -9.30
C LYS A 13 -17.30 -13.96 -9.36
N HIS A 14 -16.70 -14.30 -8.22
CA HIS A 14 -15.56 -15.23 -8.08
C HIS A 14 -14.18 -14.69 -8.50
N GLU A 15 -14.08 -13.40 -8.81
CA GLU A 15 -12.81 -12.72 -9.09
C GLU A 15 -12.43 -11.80 -7.93
N THR A 16 -11.14 -11.71 -7.63
CA THR A 16 -10.62 -10.77 -6.64
C THR A 16 -10.49 -9.39 -7.27
N VAL A 17 -11.40 -8.49 -6.92
CA VAL A 17 -11.49 -7.13 -7.46
C VAL A 17 -11.05 -6.11 -6.40
N GLN A 18 -10.36 -5.06 -6.84
CA GLN A 18 -10.06 -3.91 -6.01
C GLN A 18 -11.33 -3.11 -5.75
N THR A 19 -11.60 -2.83 -4.49
CA THR A 19 -12.81 -2.14 -4.04
C THR A 19 -12.46 -1.07 -3.02
N VAL A 20 -13.38 -0.13 -2.84
CA VAL A 20 -13.30 0.94 -1.85
C VAL A 20 -14.54 0.94 -0.97
N ASN A 21 -14.38 1.34 0.28
CA ASN A 21 -15.52 1.49 1.18
C ASN A 21 -16.35 2.73 0.78
N ALA A 22 -17.65 2.55 0.54
CA ALA A 22 -18.51 3.64 0.10
C ALA A 22 -18.65 4.77 1.14
N ARG A 23 -18.50 4.47 2.44
CA ARG A 23 -18.59 5.49 3.51
C ARG A 23 -17.34 6.36 3.54
N GLU A 24 -16.18 5.76 3.34
CA GLU A 24 -14.92 6.51 3.21
C GLU A 24 -14.98 7.42 1.98
N LEU A 25 -15.48 6.91 0.85
CA LEU A 25 -15.69 7.71 -0.35
C LEU A 25 -16.69 8.87 -0.11
N HIS A 26 -17.82 8.59 0.54
CA HIS A 26 -18.83 9.62 0.87
C HIS A 26 -18.26 10.73 1.76
N ALA A 27 -17.48 10.35 2.78
CA ALA A 27 -16.82 11.29 3.67
C ALA A 27 -15.74 12.11 2.94
N PHE A 28 -14.92 11.46 2.10
CA PHE A 28 -13.90 12.12 1.30
C PHE A 28 -14.49 13.13 0.30
N LEU A 29 -15.62 12.78 -0.32
CA LEU A 29 -16.33 13.65 -1.24
C LEU A 29 -17.11 14.76 -0.53
N GLU A 30 -17.15 14.81 0.82
CA GLU A 30 -17.85 15.84 1.59
C GLU A 30 -19.32 16.02 1.16
N VAL A 31 -20.01 14.90 0.86
CA VAL A 31 -21.39 14.95 0.38
C VAL A 31 -22.34 15.30 1.52
N ASN A 32 -23.10 16.39 1.36
CA ASN A 32 -24.01 16.92 2.37
C ASN A 32 -25.20 16.00 2.70
N SER A 33 -25.58 15.11 1.79
CA SER A 33 -26.71 14.20 1.99
C SER A 33 -26.33 12.99 2.86
N ASN A 34 -27.30 12.45 3.59
CA ASN A 34 -27.09 11.27 4.42
C ASN A 34 -26.64 10.08 3.56
N PHE A 35 -25.58 9.39 3.98
CA PHE A 35 -24.97 8.25 3.26
C PHE A 35 -25.99 7.23 2.73
N ARG A 36 -27.00 6.86 3.54
CA ARG A 36 -28.00 5.86 3.16
C ARG A 36 -28.81 6.28 1.95
N ASP A 37 -29.26 7.53 1.93
CA ASP A 37 -30.10 8.05 0.86
C ASP A 37 -29.24 8.32 -0.36
N TRP A 38 -28.04 8.87 -0.15
CA TRP A 38 -27.04 9.08 -1.17
C TRP A 38 -26.73 7.80 -1.96
N ILE A 39 -26.29 6.73 -1.30
CA ILE A 39 -25.86 5.52 -2.01
C ILE A 39 -27.03 4.85 -2.74
N LYS A 40 -28.22 4.85 -2.14
CA LYS A 40 -29.43 4.28 -2.77
C LYS A 40 -29.86 5.08 -3.99
N ASN A 41 -29.84 6.40 -3.90
CA ASN A 41 -30.20 7.27 -5.02
C ASN A 41 -29.21 7.08 -6.17
N ARG A 42 -27.91 7.07 -5.88
CA ARG A 42 -26.88 6.86 -6.91
C ARG A 42 -26.95 5.48 -7.57
N ILE A 43 -27.17 4.42 -6.79
CA ILE A 43 -27.39 3.06 -7.34
C ILE A 43 -28.58 3.06 -8.31
N LYS A 44 -29.69 3.71 -7.93
CA LYS A 44 -30.90 3.76 -8.74
C LYS A 44 -30.78 4.65 -9.97
N GLU A 45 -30.21 5.85 -9.84
CA GLU A 45 -30.08 6.84 -10.91
C GLU A 45 -29.18 6.34 -12.05
N TYR A 46 -28.12 5.62 -11.71
CA TYR A 46 -27.11 5.16 -12.66
C TYR A 46 -27.19 3.65 -12.96
N ASN A 47 -28.22 2.97 -12.46
CA ASN A 47 -28.47 1.54 -12.67
C ASN A 47 -27.29 0.63 -12.30
N PHE A 48 -26.56 0.95 -11.23
CA PHE A 48 -25.48 0.10 -10.72
C PHE A 48 -26.03 -1.25 -10.24
N GLN A 49 -25.30 -2.32 -10.53
CA GLN A 49 -25.70 -3.70 -10.25
C GLN A 49 -24.91 -4.30 -9.09
N GLU A 50 -25.63 -4.93 -8.16
CA GLU A 50 -25.03 -5.70 -7.07
C GLU A 50 -24.32 -6.95 -7.61
N ASN A 51 -23.16 -7.28 -7.05
CA ASN A 51 -22.24 -8.30 -7.54
C ASN A 51 -21.60 -7.97 -8.90
N GLN A 52 -21.68 -6.73 -9.36
CA GLN A 52 -20.91 -6.26 -10.51
C GLN A 52 -20.18 -4.98 -10.16
N ASP A 53 -20.93 -3.95 -9.78
CA ASP A 53 -20.40 -2.63 -9.50
C ASP A 53 -20.11 -2.43 -8.01
N PHE A 54 -20.82 -3.16 -7.16
CA PHE A 54 -20.63 -3.16 -5.71
C PHE A 54 -21.09 -4.46 -5.05
N ILE A 55 -20.70 -4.66 -3.79
CA ILE A 55 -21.19 -5.71 -2.90
C ILE A 55 -21.62 -5.10 -1.55
N ILE A 56 -22.57 -5.77 -0.89
CA ILE A 56 -23.11 -5.34 0.41
C ILE A 56 -22.71 -6.36 1.49
N PHE A 57 -22.13 -5.88 2.59
CA PHE A 57 -21.98 -6.66 3.81
C PHE A 57 -22.94 -6.15 4.88
N ALA A 58 -23.71 -7.07 5.47
CA ALA A 58 -24.54 -6.77 6.63
C ALA A 58 -23.67 -6.84 7.89
N LYS A 59 -23.42 -5.70 8.53
CA LYS A 59 -22.72 -5.66 9.81
C LYS A 59 -23.72 -5.87 10.95
N ILE A 60 -23.66 -7.06 11.55
CA ILE A 60 -24.40 -7.38 12.76
C ILE A 60 -23.57 -6.89 13.94
N LEU A 61 -23.90 -5.74 14.52
CA LEU A 61 -23.29 -5.30 15.78
C LEU A 61 -23.92 -6.09 16.93
N ALA A 62 -23.09 -6.67 17.81
CA ALA A 62 -23.55 -7.42 18.99
C ALA A 62 -24.51 -6.65 19.91
N LYS A 63 -24.54 -5.31 19.84
CA LYS A 63 -25.47 -4.45 20.61
C LYS A 63 -26.86 -4.24 19.97
N SER A 64 -27.07 -4.62 18.70
CA SER A 64 -28.38 -4.47 18.05
C SER A 64 -29.27 -5.70 18.26
N LEU A 65 -29.60 -6.02 19.52
CA LEU A 65 -30.59 -7.06 19.86
C LEU A 65 -32.02 -6.71 19.41
N ARG A 66 -32.25 -5.48 18.92
CA ARG A 66 -33.57 -4.99 18.48
C ARG A 66 -33.51 -3.94 17.35
N GLY A 67 -32.42 -3.90 16.57
CA GLY A 67 -32.18 -2.88 15.54
C GLY A 67 -31.86 -3.45 14.15
N ARG A 68 -32.20 -2.71 13.10
CA ARG A 68 -31.88 -3.08 11.70
C ARG A 68 -30.36 -3.11 11.50
N PRO A 69 -29.77 -4.19 10.96
CA PRO A 69 -28.33 -4.28 10.73
C PRO A 69 -27.85 -3.15 9.81
N SER A 70 -26.66 -2.63 10.09
CA SER A 70 -26.05 -1.58 9.27
C SER A 70 -25.47 -2.22 8.00
N MET A 71 -25.79 -1.66 6.84
CA MET A 71 -25.24 -2.09 5.56
C MET A 71 -23.94 -1.33 5.28
N GLU A 72 -22.90 -2.07 4.93
CA GLU A 72 -21.62 -1.56 4.41
C GLU A 72 -21.53 -1.91 2.93
N TYR A 73 -21.24 -0.90 2.10
CA TYR A 73 -21.13 -1.05 0.66
C TYR A 73 -19.66 -0.98 0.26
N HIS A 74 -19.20 -1.94 -0.52
CA HIS A 74 -17.87 -1.94 -1.13
C HIS A 74 -18.03 -1.81 -2.63
N LEU A 75 -17.50 -0.72 -3.17
CA LEU A 75 -17.68 -0.33 -4.57
C LEU A 75 -16.44 -0.75 -5.36
N THR A 76 -16.62 -1.19 -6.58
CA THR A 76 -15.51 -1.33 -7.54
C THR A 76 -14.84 0.01 -7.77
N LEU A 77 -13.58 -0.02 -8.21
CA LEU A 77 -12.87 1.21 -8.60
C LEU A 77 -13.60 1.99 -9.69
N ASP A 78 -14.24 1.30 -10.64
CA ASP A 78 -14.97 1.95 -11.74
C ASP A 78 -16.19 2.69 -11.21
N MET A 79 -17.03 2.04 -10.40
CA MET A 79 -18.16 2.71 -9.75
C MET A 79 -17.71 3.88 -8.87
N ALA A 80 -16.63 3.73 -8.09
CA ALA A 80 -16.12 4.80 -7.25
C ALA A 80 -15.60 6.01 -8.05
N LYS A 81 -14.94 5.77 -9.19
CA LYS A 81 -14.53 6.83 -10.12
C LYS A 81 -15.75 7.56 -10.68
N GLU A 82 -16.76 6.82 -11.12
CA GLU A 82 -18.00 7.40 -11.65
C GLU A 82 -18.70 8.27 -10.59
N LEU A 83 -18.92 7.75 -9.38
CA LEU A 83 -19.51 8.52 -8.29
C LEU A 83 -18.69 9.78 -7.96
N SER A 84 -17.37 9.67 -7.94
CA SER A 84 -16.50 10.82 -7.75
C SER A 84 -16.76 11.87 -8.81
N MET A 85 -16.92 11.51 -10.08
CA MET A 85 -17.17 12.48 -11.15
C MET A 85 -18.54 13.17 -11.08
N LEU A 86 -19.51 12.60 -10.35
CA LEU A 86 -20.90 13.06 -10.32
C LEU A 86 -21.20 14.12 -9.25
N GLU A 87 -20.46 14.16 -8.15
CA GLU A 87 -20.79 15.02 -6.99
C GLU A 87 -20.52 16.53 -7.20
N ARG A 88 -19.82 16.92 -8.28
CA ARG A 88 -19.62 18.33 -8.72
C ARG A 88 -19.18 19.30 -7.61
N ASN A 89 -18.31 18.86 -6.71
CA ASN A 89 -17.67 19.65 -5.65
C ASN A 89 -16.14 19.72 -5.81
N GLU A 90 -15.44 20.55 -5.03
CA GLU A 90 -13.98 20.71 -5.19
C GLU A 90 -13.22 19.39 -4.91
N LYS A 91 -13.68 18.56 -3.97
CA LYS A 91 -13.08 17.25 -3.69
C LYS A 91 -13.26 16.24 -4.84
N SER A 92 -14.41 16.28 -5.51
CA SER A 92 -14.68 15.50 -6.71
C SER A 92 -13.80 15.92 -7.89
N LYS A 93 -13.51 17.22 -7.98
CA LYS A 93 -12.61 17.76 -9.01
C LYS A 93 -11.17 17.33 -8.76
N GLU A 94 -10.71 17.36 -7.51
CA GLU A 94 -9.41 16.82 -7.09
C GLU A 94 -9.31 15.32 -7.42
N ALA A 95 -10.32 14.53 -7.03
CA ALA A 95 -10.39 13.10 -7.36
C ALA A 95 -10.35 12.85 -8.87
N ARG A 96 -11.14 13.60 -9.65
CA ARG A 96 -11.17 13.49 -11.11
C ARG A 96 -9.82 13.82 -11.74
N GLN A 97 -9.17 14.90 -11.30
CA GLN A 97 -7.85 15.28 -11.79
C GLN A 97 -6.82 14.18 -11.49
N TYR A 98 -6.84 13.67 -10.26
CA TYR A 98 -5.97 12.57 -9.85
C TYR A 98 -6.17 11.32 -10.72
N PHE A 99 -7.41 10.90 -10.96
CA PHE A 99 -7.66 9.73 -11.82
C PHE A 99 -7.23 9.95 -13.27
N ILE A 100 -7.49 11.14 -13.84
CA ILE A 100 -7.03 11.51 -15.19
C ILE A 100 -5.50 11.49 -15.26
N GLU A 101 -4.81 12.00 -14.24
CA GLU A 101 -3.36 11.97 -14.16
C GLU A 101 -2.84 10.52 -14.08
N CYS A 102 -3.45 9.67 -13.25
CA CYS A 102 -3.11 8.25 -13.18
C CYS A 102 -3.29 7.56 -14.55
N GLU A 103 -4.41 7.77 -15.23
CA GLU A 103 -4.63 7.21 -16.57
C GLU A 103 -3.63 7.75 -17.59
N ARG A 104 -3.28 9.04 -17.51
CA ARG A 104 -2.25 9.64 -18.36
C ARG A 104 -0.89 9.01 -18.09
N HIS A 105 -0.52 8.79 -16.83
CA HIS A 105 0.72 8.11 -16.47
C HIS A 105 0.73 6.67 -16.96
N VAL A 106 -0.36 5.91 -16.82
CA VAL A 106 -0.45 4.54 -17.35
C VAL A 106 -0.34 4.53 -18.88
N LYS A 107 -0.97 5.48 -19.58
CA LYS A 107 -0.84 5.61 -21.05
C LYS A 107 0.56 6.06 -21.49
N GLN A 108 1.23 6.90 -20.69
CA GLN A 108 2.61 7.34 -20.94
C GLN A 108 3.64 6.26 -20.62
N VAL A 109 3.32 5.35 -19.69
CA VAL A 109 3.95 4.03 -19.62
C VAL A 109 3.42 3.22 -20.81
N VAL A 110 3.79 3.67 -22.00
CA VAL A 110 3.96 2.80 -23.15
C VAL A 110 4.90 1.72 -22.64
N THR A 111 4.36 0.54 -22.31
CA THR A 111 5.16 -0.68 -22.40
C THR A 111 5.84 -0.57 -23.75
N PRO A 112 7.18 -0.44 -23.84
CA PRO A 112 7.82 -0.32 -25.14
C PRO A 112 7.36 -1.53 -25.93
N GLN A 113 6.51 -1.30 -26.93
CA GLN A 113 6.19 -2.32 -27.91
C GLN A 113 7.47 -2.43 -28.72
N ILE A 114 8.37 -3.28 -28.23
CA ILE A 114 9.58 -3.62 -28.93
C ILE A 114 9.10 -4.26 -30.22
N ASP A 115 9.43 -3.64 -31.35
CA ASP A 115 9.25 -4.26 -32.64
C ASP A 115 10.23 -5.44 -32.72
N TYR A 116 9.74 -6.61 -32.32
CA TYR A 116 10.48 -7.87 -32.32
C TYR A 116 10.80 -8.37 -33.74
N SER A 117 10.28 -7.71 -34.77
CA SER A 117 10.54 -8.04 -36.18
C SER A 117 11.93 -7.57 -36.65
N SER A 118 12.54 -6.63 -35.93
CA SER A 118 13.88 -6.11 -36.22
C SER A 118 14.93 -6.78 -35.32
N SER A 119 15.83 -7.57 -35.94
CA SER A 119 16.95 -8.21 -35.22
C SER A 119 17.84 -7.20 -34.49
N GLN A 120 18.04 -5.99 -35.04
CA GLN A 120 18.81 -4.94 -34.40
C GLN A 120 18.12 -4.38 -33.14
N ALA A 121 16.79 -4.18 -33.21
CA ALA A 121 16.03 -3.70 -32.06
C ALA A 121 16.01 -4.74 -30.93
N MET A 122 15.90 -6.03 -31.28
CA MET A 122 15.98 -7.14 -30.35
C MET A 122 17.34 -7.21 -29.64
N ILE A 123 18.45 -7.12 -30.38
CA ILE A 123 19.80 -7.16 -29.80
C ILE A 123 20.02 -5.98 -28.84
N GLY A 124 19.59 -4.77 -29.22
CA GLY A 124 19.68 -3.61 -28.35
C GLY A 124 18.91 -3.79 -27.04
N PHE A 125 17.71 -4.35 -27.13
CA PHE A 125 16.89 -4.64 -25.95
C PHE A 125 17.47 -5.75 -25.07
N LEU A 126 17.99 -6.83 -25.66
CA LEU A 126 18.66 -7.91 -24.91
C LEU A 126 19.89 -7.39 -24.15
N ASN A 127 20.70 -6.55 -24.78
CA ASN A 127 21.86 -5.94 -24.12
C ASN A 127 21.44 -5.03 -22.95
N TYR A 128 20.36 -4.25 -23.12
CA TYR A 128 19.80 -3.45 -22.04
C TYR A 128 19.34 -4.32 -20.86
N LEU A 129 18.57 -5.37 -21.13
CA LEU A 129 18.11 -6.30 -20.10
C LEU A 129 19.29 -6.99 -19.39
N GLN A 130 20.30 -7.42 -20.14
CA GLN A 130 21.51 -8.00 -19.58
C GLN A 130 22.22 -7.01 -18.65
N GLY A 131 22.30 -5.73 -19.03
CA GLY A 131 22.84 -4.67 -18.17
C GLY A 131 22.05 -4.48 -16.87
N GLN A 132 20.72 -4.57 -16.92
CA GLN A 132 19.86 -4.49 -15.73
C GLN A 132 20.01 -5.71 -14.83
N ILE A 133 20.18 -6.91 -15.40
CA ILE A 133 20.44 -8.15 -14.64
C ILE A 133 21.78 -8.03 -13.93
N ASN A 134 22.84 -7.66 -14.64
CA ASN A 134 24.19 -7.54 -14.07
C ASN A 134 24.21 -6.52 -12.91
N GLN A 135 23.53 -5.37 -13.06
CA GLN A 135 23.42 -4.38 -11.98
C GLN A 135 22.69 -4.95 -10.75
N LYS A 136 21.59 -5.69 -10.95
CA LYS A 136 20.87 -6.34 -9.86
C LYS A 136 21.71 -7.41 -9.19
N ASP A 137 22.47 -8.18 -9.95
CA ASP A 137 23.38 -9.20 -9.42
C ASP A 137 24.50 -8.57 -8.58
N THR A 138 25.09 -7.45 -9.02
CA THR A 138 26.05 -6.69 -8.19
C THR A 138 25.43 -6.22 -6.88
N ILE A 139 24.21 -5.69 -6.92
CA ILE A 139 23.50 -5.24 -5.71
C ILE A 139 23.17 -6.44 -4.81
N ILE A 140 22.75 -7.58 -5.38
CA ILE A 140 22.48 -8.81 -4.64
C ILE A 140 23.76 -9.32 -3.98
N GLU A 141 24.90 -9.34 -4.67
CA GLU A 141 26.18 -9.72 -4.08
C GLU A 141 26.57 -8.83 -2.89
N ASP A 142 26.34 -7.52 -2.96
CA ASP A 142 26.60 -6.60 -1.84
C ASP A 142 25.60 -6.75 -0.68
N LEU A 143 24.32 -6.99 -0.98
CA LEU A 143 23.25 -7.06 0.04
C LEU A 143 23.13 -8.44 0.69
N LYS A 144 23.48 -9.53 0.00
CA LYS A 144 23.44 -10.90 0.50
C LYS A 144 24.18 -11.10 1.82
N PRO A 145 25.44 -10.63 2.01
CA PRO A 145 26.11 -10.77 3.30
C PRO A 145 25.42 -9.98 4.41
N LYS A 146 24.84 -8.81 4.11
CA LYS A 146 24.08 -8.00 5.08
C LYS A 146 22.79 -8.71 5.52
N ALA A 147 22.08 -9.32 4.57
CA ALA A 147 20.88 -10.11 4.85
C ALA A 147 21.21 -11.37 5.67
N MET A 148 22.27 -12.10 5.30
CA MET A 148 22.73 -13.29 6.04
C MET A 148 23.20 -12.95 7.46
N ALA A 149 23.86 -11.81 7.66
CA ALA A 149 24.24 -11.33 8.99
C ALA A 149 22.99 -11.01 9.85
N LEU A 150 21.96 -10.40 9.26
CA LEU A 150 20.68 -10.15 9.94
C LEU A 150 19.92 -11.43 10.28
N GLU A 151 19.90 -12.43 9.39
CA GLU A 151 19.29 -13.74 9.67
C GLU A 151 20.05 -14.51 10.74
N SER A 152 21.39 -14.44 10.76
CA SER A 152 22.21 -15.01 11.85
C SER A 152 21.93 -14.35 13.21
N LEU A 153 21.53 -13.07 13.19
CA LEU A 153 21.01 -12.33 14.35
C LEU A 153 19.55 -12.70 14.69
N GLN A 154 18.92 -13.68 14.04
CA GLN A 154 17.57 -14.11 14.38
C GLN A 154 17.61 -15.43 15.18
N ARG A 155 18.05 -15.36 16.45
CA ARG A 155 17.81 -16.45 17.41
C ARG A 155 16.41 -16.33 18.03
N HIS A 156 15.82 -17.48 18.37
CA HIS A 156 14.43 -17.69 18.84
C HIS A 156 13.93 -16.79 20.00
N ASN A 157 14.78 -15.98 20.64
CA ASN A 157 14.42 -15.20 21.83
C ASN A 157 14.67 -13.67 21.68
N GLY A 158 15.15 -13.18 20.52
CA GLY A 158 15.19 -11.75 20.19
C GLY A 158 16.06 -10.84 21.08
N LEU A 159 16.86 -11.39 22.00
CA LEU A 159 17.71 -10.62 22.92
C LEU A 159 19.19 -10.84 22.59
N PHE A 160 19.86 -9.78 22.14
CA PHE A 160 21.32 -9.74 21.95
C PHE A 160 21.95 -8.79 22.97
N GLY A 161 23.07 -9.19 23.56
CA GLY A 161 23.97 -8.22 24.20
C GLY A 161 24.59 -7.31 23.14
N LEU A 162 24.67 -6.00 23.37
CA LEU A 162 25.26 -5.02 22.43
C LEU A 162 26.68 -5.40 21.96
N THR A 163 27.43 -6.10 22.80
CA THR A 163 28.78 -6.58 22.50
C THR A 163 28.78 -7.78 21.54
N GLU A 164 27.77 -8.66 21.63
CA GLU A 164 27.64 -9.81 20.72
C GLU A 164 27.15 -9.37 19.35
N ALA A 165 26.17 -8.48 19.29
CA ALA A 165 25.70 -7.88 18.04
C ALA A 165 26.85 -7.15 17.31
N ALA A 166 27.69 -6.42 18.04
CA ALA A 166 28.89 -5.77 17.48
C ALA A 166 29.87 -6.78 16.86
N LYS A 167 30.11 -7.92 17.53
CA LYS A 167 30.99 -8.98 17.00
C LYS A 167 30.43 -9.63 15.74
N ILE A 168 29.14 -9.90 15.69
CA ILE A 168 28.47 -10.51 14.52
C ILE A 168 28.51 -9.57 13.30
N LEU A 169 28.41 -8.27 13.54
CA LEU A 169 28.53 -7.24 12.50
C LEU A 169 30.00 -6.86 12.21
N GLU A 170 30.97 -7.58 12.77
CA GLU A 170 32.41 -7.32 12.64
C GLU A 170 32.83 -5.88 13.01
N MET A 171 32.10 -5.25 13.94
CA MET A 171 32.36 -3.90 14.42
C MET A 171 32.95 -3.90 15.82
N GLN A 172 33.80 -2.91 16.10
CA GLN A 172 34.20 -2.66 17.49
C GLN A 172 32.99 -2.23 18.33
N PRO A 173 32.75 -2.81 19.53
CA PRO A 173 31.57 -2.51 20.34
C PRO A 173 31.35 -1.02 20.64
N LYS A 174 32.43 -0.26 20.84
CA LYS A 174 32.34 1.20 21.05
C LYS A 174 31.81 1.93 19.81
N GLN A 175 32.28 1.56 18.62
CA GLN A 175 31.84 2.15 17.34
C GLN A 175 30.39 1.77 17.04
N PHE A 176 30.01 0.53 17.34
CA PHE A 176 28.64 0.06 17.17
C PHE A 176 27.65 0.83 18.08
N ILE A 177 27.99 1.05 19.35
CA ILE A 177 27.14 1.83 20.27
C ILE A 177 27.00 3.29 19.81
N LEU A 178 28.09 3.91 19.33
CA LEU A 178 28.04 5.27 18.77
C LEU A 178 27.16 5.34 17.52
N PHE A 179 27.26 4.36 16.62
CA PHE A 179 26.41 4.26 15.44
C PHE A 179 24.92 4.16 15.80
N LEU A 180 24.58 3.31 16.78
CA LEU A 180 23.21 3.17 17.26
C LEU A 180 22.69 4.47 17.93
N GLN A 181 23.56 5.21 18.61
CA GLN A 181 23.22 6.53 19.17
C GLN A 181 22.97 7.58 18.08
N GLN A 182 23.80 7.60 17.03
CA GLN A 182 23.62 8.52 15.89
C GLN A 182 22.31 8.26 15.14
N LYS A 183 21.89 7.00 15.02
CA LYS A 183 20.60 6.61 14.45
C LYS A 183 19.42 6.82 15.42
N GLY A 184 19.67 7.22 16.66
CA GLY A 184 18.66 7.44 17.70
C GLY A 184 18.05 6.14 18.26
N TRP A 185 18.66 4.98 18.01
CA TRP A 185 18.14 3.67 18.41
C TRP A 185 18.48 3.32 19.87
N VAL A 186 19.59 3.86 20.38
CA VAL A 186 20.02 3.69 21.78
C VAL A 186 20.41 5.04 22.34
N TYR A 187 20.04 5.32 23.59
CA TYR A 187 20.48 6.52 24.32
C TYR A 187 21.11 6.12 25.65
N ARG A 188 22.04 6.94 26.14
CA ARG A 188 22.65 6.73 27.45
C ARG A 188 21.74 7.35 28.51
N ARG A 189 21.16 6.52 29.38
CA ARG A 189 20.41 7.00 30.54
C ARG A 189 21.39 7.53 31.59
N THR A 190 21.17 8.75 32.06
CA THR A 190 21.77 9.22 33.31
C THR A 190 21.09 8.46 34.45
N PHE A 191 21.88 7.63 35.14
CA PHE A 191 21.51 6.74 36.25
C PHE A 191 20.62 5.52 35.92
N GLY A 192 21.18 4.34 36.22
CA GLY A 192 20.47 3.10 36.55
C GLY A 192 19.54 2.49 35.48
N ALA A 193 20.02 1.45 34.80
CA ALA A 193 19.29 0.51 33.94
C ALA A 193 18.89 1.00 32.52
N LEU A 194 19.47 0.29 31.53
CA LEU A 194 19.20 0.39 30.09
C LEU A 194 17.87 -0.34 29.79
N ASN A 195 16.85 0.36 29.29
CA ASN A 195 15.71 -0.29 28.64
C ASN A 195 15.84 -0.09 27.12
N MET A 196 15.85 -1.20 26.38
CA MET A 196 15.64 -1.19 24.93
C MET A 196 14.19 -0.79 24.67
N ARG A 197 13.97 0.28 23.91
CA ARG A 197 12.66 0.53 23.30
C ARG A 197 12.68 -0.15 21.93
N MET A 198 12.19 -1.38 21.85
CA MET A 198 11.78 -1.94 20.56
C MET A 198 10.39 -1.40 20.24
N MET A 199 10.26 -0.63 19.15
CA MET A 199 9.00 -0.28 18.50
C MET A 199 9.28 0.19 17.06
N PRO A 200 8.27 0.11 16.18
CA PRO A 200 7.54 -1.06 15.71
C PRO A 200 8.21 -1.73 14.50
#